data_AF-X1GJ59-F1
#
_entry.id   AF-X1GJ59-F1
#
_cell.length_a   1.000
_cell.length_b   1.000
_cell.length_c   1.000
_cell.angle_alpha   90.00
_cell.angle_beta   90.00
_cell.angle_gamma   90.00
#
_symmetry.space_group_name_H-M   'P 1'
#
loop_
_entity.id
_entity.type
_entity.pdbx_description
1 polymer ?
#
loop_
_entity_poly.entity_id
_entity_poly.type
_entity_poly.pdbx_seq_one_letter_code
_entity_poly.pdbx_strand_id
1 'polypeptide(L)'
;MVFITPRSFCSGLYYKKFREWFLSNVQISNIHIFESRKEIFDKDEVLQENIIIKARRLKEISKHEKLTISMSRNKDFNKLRKIEVQSGDVICYKDGEIFIRIPTSPLDIDILHIVDTWPNTLRGLGLEISTGPVVPFRAEDYLLPELIKNPKSAPLLWMHNMQDMRVVWPLKKNKKASAIHICSKSAPLLLPVKNYVLVKRFSSKEQKRRLYAAVLFESEFPYETVGIENHVNYIHRPKGKLSVYEAFGISALLNTTFIDNFFRSLNGNTQVNATDIRSLPFPDIEDIRKIGKIVHESKSYGNGFDLDNIVAGTLGINNEIIKNLNKGETKYEQN
;
A
#
# COMPACT_ATOMS: atom_id res chain seq x y z
N MET A 1 9.07 30.81 -3.30
CA MET A 1 9.10 29.95 -4.50
C MET A 1 7.73 29.29 -4.67
N VAL A 2 7.31 29.07 -5.91
CA VAL A 2 6.10 28.32 -6.27
C VAL A 2 6.47 27.40 -7.42
N PHE A 3 6.23 26.10 -7.28
CA PHE A 3 6.58 25.09 -8.28
C PHE A 3 5.44 24.10 -8.47
N ILE A 4 5.29 23.62 -9.71
CA ILE A 4 4.50 22.43 -10.02
C ILE A 4 5.46 21.25 -10.20
N THR A 5 5.25 20.17 -9.45
CA THR A 5 6.16 19.02 -9.43
C THR A 5 5.40 17.71 -9.29
N PRO A 6 5.94 16.59 -9.80
CA PRO A 6 5.42 15.27 -9.48
C PRO A 6 5.35 14.98 -7.98
N ARG A 7 4.22 14.48 -7.48
CA ARG A 7 4.04 14.07 -6.08
C ARG A 7 4.99 12.95 -5.65
N SER A 8 5.59 12.22 -6.60
CA SER A 8 6.52 11.13 -6.31
C SER A 8 7.71 11.54 -5.44
N PHE A 9 8.12 12.81 -5.45
CA PHE A 9 9.21 13.27 -4.60
C PHE A 9 8.86 13.23 -3.11
N CYS A 10 7.57 13.23 -2.73
CA CYS A 10 7.09 13.23 -1.35
C CYS A 10 7.44 11.95 -0.58
N SER A 11 7.51 10.79 -1.25
CA SER A 11 7.81 9.49 -0.61
C SER A 11 8.83 8.64 -1.37
N GLY A 12 9.08 8.92 -2.65
CA GLY A 12 9.93 8.09 -3.50
C GLY A 12 11.37 8.00 -3.00
N LEU A 13 11.94 6.79 -3.05
CA LEU A 13 13.29 6.49 -2.55
C LEU A 13 14.38 7.36 -3.21
N TYR A 14 14.29 7.56 -4.53
CA TYR A 14 15.25 8.40 -5.28
C TYR A 14 15.30 9.85 -4.81
N TYR A 15 14.24 10.35 -4.18
CA TYR A 15 14.12 11.74 -3.73
C TYR A 15 14.46 11.92 -2.25
N LYS A 16 14.92 10.87 -1.55
CA LYS A 16 15.22 10.93 -0.11
C LYS A 16 16.20 12.07 0.23
N LYS A 17 17.39 12.07 -0.39
CA LYS A 17 18.42 13.10 -0.18
C LYS A 17 17.93 14.51 -0.55
N PHE A 18 17.09 14.60 -1.58
CA PHE A 18 16.46 15.87 -1.95
C PHE A 18 15.51 16.35 -0.86
N ARG A 19 14.64 15.48 -0.31
CA ARG A 19 13.73 15.85 0.80
C ARG A 19 14.50 16.28 2.04
N GLU A 20 15.57 15.57 2.40
CA GLU A 20 16.46 15.95 3.50
C GLU A 20 16.99 17.38 3.32
N TRP A 21 17.56 17.67 2.15
CA TRP A 21 18.07 19.00 1.84
C TRP A 21 16.94 20.04 1.79
N PHE A 22 15.85 19.75 1.10
CA PHE A 22 14.75 20.68 0.87
C PHE A 22 14.10 21.11 2.19
N LEU A 23 13.73 20.16 3.05
CA LEU A 23 13.05 20.45 4.32
C LEU A 23 13.99 21.04 5.38
N SER A 24 15.31 20.91 5.22
CA SER A 24 16.30 21.60 6.06
C SER A 24 16.52 23.06 5.67
N ASN A 25 16.17 23.46 4.44
CA ASN A 25 16.46 24.80 3.90
C ASN A 25 15.19 25.62 3.58
N VAL A 26 14.05 24.94 3.45
CA VAL A 26 12.82 25.50 2.89
C VAL A 26 11.64 25.10 3.76
N GLN A 27 10.75 26.07 3.99
CA GLN A 27 9.51 25.87 4.70
C GLN A 27 8.33 25.89 3.73
N ILE A 28 7.56 24.81 3.71
CA ILE A 28 6.34 24.70 2.91
C ILE A 28 5.22 25.46 3.60
N SER A 29 4.56 26.39 2.90
CA SER A 29 3.40 27.12 3.41
C SER A 29 2.09 26.63 2.78
N ASN A 30 2.14 26.15 1.53
CA ASN A 30 0.96 25.64 0.85
C ASN A 30 1.29 24.44 -0.03
N ILE A 31 0.37 23.50 -0.06
CA ILE A 31 0.34 22.42 -1.04
C ILE A 31 -1.02 22.49 -1.74
N HIS A 32 -1.02 22.41 -3.07
CA HIS A 32 -2.23 22.23 -3.85
C HIS A 32 -2.18 20.87 -4.55
N ILE A 33 -3.26 20.12 -4.42
CA ILE A 33 -3.42 18.84 -5.11
C ILE A 33 -4.64 18.87 -6.03
N PHE A 34 -4.55 18.06 -7.07
CA PHE A 34 -5.62 17.84 -8.01
C PHE A 34 -6.22 16.44 -7.79
N GLU A 35 -7.55 16.34 -7.79
CA GLU A 35 -8.23 15.04 -7.63
C GLU A 35 -8.07 14.17 -8.87
N SER A 36 -8.24 14.75 -10.06
CA SER A 36 -8.14 14.05 -11.34
C SER A 36 -6.75 14.20 -11.94
N ARG A 37 -6.05 13.09 -12.21
CA ARG A 37 -4.74 13.11 -12.90
C ARG A 37 -4.88 13.35 -14.41
N LYS A 38 -6.05 13.02 -14.99
CA LYS A 38 -6.31 13.12 -16.42
C LYS A 38 -6.67 14.54 -16.87
N GLU A 39 -7.30 15.32 -15.98
CA GLU A 39 -7.86 16.64 -16.31
C GLU A 39 -6.87 17.80 -16.10
N ILE A 40 -5.61 17.53 -15.75
CA ILE A 40 -4.58 18.56 -15.50
C ILE A 40 -3.71 18.77 -16.76
N PHE A 41 -3.17 17.68 -17.31
CA PHE A 41 -2.32 17.64 -18.51
C PHE A 41 -2.99 16.80 -19.60
N ASP A 42 -4.25 17.11 -19.87
CA ASP A 42 -5.11 16.47 -20.87
C ASP A 42 -4.49 16.42 -22.28
N LYS A 43 -3.55 17.33 -22.58
CA LYS A 43 -2.85 17.41 -23.87
C LYS A 43 -1.60 16.53 -23.97
N ASP A 44 -1.04 16.07 -22.86
CA ASP A 44 0.29 15.43 -22.84
C ASP A 44 0.24 13.91 -22.55
N GLU A 45 -0.96 13.32 -22.41
CA GLU A 45 -1.19 11.92 -21.98
C GLU A 45 -0.43 11.50 -20.70
N VAL A 46 0.04 12.48 -19.91
CA VAL A 46 0.84 12.24 -18.70
C VAL A 46 -0.06 11.80 -17.55
N LEU A 47 -0.06 10.51 -17.25
CA LEU A 47 -0.72 9.93 -16.06
C LEU A 47 0.15 10.08 -14.80
N GLN A 48 0.50 11.31 -14.45
CA GLN A 48 1.30 11.63 -13.26
C GLN A 48 0.47 12.45 -12.27
N GLU A 49 0.64 12.18 -10.98
CA GLU A 49 0.11 13.07 -9.95
C GLU A 49 1.07 14.24 -9.79
N ASN A 50 0.67 15.43 -10.23
CA ASN A 50 1.40 16.66 -10.01
C ASN A 50 0.75 17.46 -8.88
N ILE A 51 1.57 18.18 -8.12
CA ILE A 51 1.16 19.05 -7.02
C ILE A 51 1.80 20.41 -7.19
N ILE A 52 1.15 21.47 -6.68
CA ILE A 52 1.76 22.80 -6.59
C ILE A 52 2.23 23.01 -5.16
N ILE A 53 3.48 23.42 -4.99
CA ILE A 53 4.04 23.74 -3.69
C ILE A 53 4.43 25.20 -3.65
N LYS A 54 3.94 25.91 -2.63
CA LYS A 54 4.43 27.23 -2.26
C LYS A 54 5.29 27.08 -1.01
N ALA A 55 6.51 27.59 -1.09
CA ALA A 55 7.46 27.49 -0.02
C ALA A 55 8.35 28.75 0.06
N ARG A 56 8.94 28.99 1.23
CA ARG A 56 9.82 30.12 1.51
C ARG A 56 11.13 29.62 2.11
N ARG A 57 12.22 30.38 1.92
CA ARG A 57 13.49 30.08 2.60
C ARG A 57 13.26 30.07 4.10
N LEU A 58 13.75 29.05 4.77
CA LEU A 58 13.67 28.94 6.22
C LEU A 58 14.47 30.10 6.83
N LYS A 59 13.83 30.90 7.68
CA LYS A 59 14.49 31.97 8.46
C LYS A 59 14.75 31.50 9.89
N GLU A 60 13.76 30.82 10.48
CA GLU A 60 13.82 30.16 11.79
C GLU A 60 12.95 28.88 11.75
N ILE A 61 13.29 27.86 12.54
CA ILE A 61 12.51 26.62 12.65
C ILE A 61 11.31 26.88 13.57
N SER A 62 10.13 27.14 13.01
CA SER A 62 8.88 27.14 13.78
C SER A 62 8.27 25.74 13.79
N LYS A 63 8.27 25.07 14.95
CA LYS A 63 7.67 23.75 15.14
C LYS A 63 6.13 23.75 15.14
N HIS A 64 5.50 24.92 15.18
CA HIS A 64 4.04 25.09 15.29
C HIS A 64 3.43 25.80 14.08
N GLU A 65 4.15 25.86 12.96
CA GLU A 65 3.61 26.51 11.77
C GLU A 65 2.54 25.63 11.11
N LYS A 66 1.38 26.23 10.89
CA LYS A 66 0.32 25.64 10.07
C LYS A 66 0.64 25.83 8.60
N LEU A 67 0.23 24.88 7.78
CA LEU A 67 0.23 24.99 6.33
C LEU A 67 -1.18 24.78 5.78
N THR A 68 -1.44 25.34 4.60
CA THR A 68 -2.73 25.15 3.92
C THR A 68 -2.60 24.09 2.84
N ILE A 69 -3.42 23.06 2.91
CA ILE A 69 -3.63 22.13 1.79
C ILE A 69 -4.87 22.58 1.06
N SER A 70 -4.76 22.75 -0.25
CA SER A 70 -5.86 23.12 -1.13
C SER A 70 -6.09 22.05 -2.19
N MET A 71 -7.33 21.91 -2.62
CA MET A 71 -7.75 20.83 -3.51
C MET A 71 -8.72 21.37 -4.55
N SER A 72 -8.53 20.97 -5.80
CA SER A 72 -9.52 21.13 -6.87
C SER A 72 -9.61 19.85 -7.69
N ARG A 73 -10.69 19.69 -8.44
CA ARG A 73 -10.84 18.55 -9.34
C ARG A 73 -9.82 18.61 -10.47
N ASN A 74 -9.68 19.78 -11.08
CA ASN A 74 -8.94 20.04 -12.31
C ASN A 74 -8.22 21.40 -12.27
N LYS A 75 -7.61 21.78 -13.40
CA LYS A 75 -6.84 23.02 -13.60
C LYS A 75 -7.66 24.33 -13.57
N ASP A 76 -8.99 24.24 -13.51
CA ASP A 76 -9.86 25.43 -13.47
C ASP A 76 -10.03 26.00 -12.05
N PHE A 77 -9.57 25.26 -11.03
CA PHE A 77 -9.69 25.63 -9.61
C PHE A 77 -11.13 25.88 -9.12
N ASN A 78 -12.13 25.39 -9.87
CA ASN A 78 -13.54 25.44 -9.49
C ASN A 78 -13.79 24.58 -8.23
N LYS A 79 -14.65 25.07 -7.32
CA LYS A 79 -15.01 24.39 -6.05
C LYS A 79 -13.79 24.03 -5.19
N LEU A 80 -12.88 24.98 -5.04
CA LEU A 80 -11.66 24.81 -4.27
C LEU A 80 -11.98 24.51 -2.80
N ARG A 81 -11.47 23.38 -2.30
CA ARG A 81 -11.50 23.02 -0.88
C ARG A 81 -10.15 23.36 -0.24
N LYS A 82 -10.17 23.72 1.04
CA LYS A 82 -8.98 24.03 1.83
C LYS A 82 -9.10 23.41 3.21
N ILE A 83 -7.97 22.93 3.72
CA ILE A 83 -7.80 22.58 5.13
C ILE A 83 -6.51 23.21 5.64
N GLU A 84 -6.50 23.58 6.91
CA GLU A 84 -5.28 23.92 7.63
C GLU A 84 -4.80 22.71 8.41
N VAL A 85 -3.51 22.42 8.34
CA VAL A 85 -2.90 21.27 9.03
C VAL A 85 -1.62 21.70 9.72
N GLN A 86 -1.22 20.96 10.76
CA GLN A 86 0.04 21.21 11.42
C GLN A 86 1.19 20.73 10.53
N SER A 87 2.34 21.39 10.61
CA SER A 87 3.54 20.95 9.89
C SER A 87 3.93 19.50 10.20
N GLY A 88 3.72 19.03 11.44
CA GLY A 88 3.96 17.65 11.84
C GLY A 88 3.04 16.61 11.19
N ASP A 89 1.84 16.99 10.76
CA ASP A 89 0.91 16.09 10.06
C ASP A 89 1.35 15.84 8.61
N VAL A 90 2.10 16.78 8.05
CA VAL A 90 2.59 16.77 6.66
C VAL A 90 4.02 16.29 6.58
N ILE A 91 4.90 16.77 7.46
CA ILE A 91 6.31 16.42 7.44
C ILE A 91 6.55 15.38 8.52
N CYS A 92 6.75 14.13 8.09
CA CYS A 92 7.02 13.02 8.99
C CYS A 92 8.49 12.60 8.93
N TYR A 93 9.12 12.49 10.09
CA TYR A 93 10.44 11.90 10.29
C TYR A 93 10.27 10.60 11.07
N LYS A 94 10.50 9.44 10.45
CA LYS A 94 10.37 8.13 11.10
C LYS A 94 11.41 7.16 10.58
N ASP A 95 12.10 6.47 11.49
CA ASP A 95 13.13 5.45 11.18
C ASP A 95 14.24 5.91 10.22
N GLY A 96 14.67 7.18 10.32
CA GLY A 96 15.67 7.77 9.42
C GLY A 96 15.17 8.02 8.00
N GLU A 97 13.85 7.91 7.78
CA GLU A 97 13.16 8.33 6.57
C GLU A 97 12.41 9.64 6.81
N ILE A 98 12.25 10.40 5.74
CA ILE A 98 11.52 11.66 5.71
C ILE A 98 10.44 11.55 4.65
N PHE A 99 9.21 11.89 5.01
CA PHE A 99 8.05 11.85 4.12
C PHE A 99 7.28 13.16 4.15
N ILE A 100 6.69 13.52 3.00
CA ILE A 100 5.73 14.61 2.89
C ILE A 100 4.35 14.00 2.64
N ARG A 101 3.57 13.85 3.71
CA ARG A 101 2.19 13.39 3.69
C ARG A 101 1.28 14.54 3.26
N ILE A 102 0.19 14.21 2.59
CA ILE A 102 -0.79 15.21 2.15
C ILE A 102 -2.18 14.70 2.56
N PRO A 103 -2.60 14.91 3.82
CA PRO A 103 -3.98 14.70 4.22
C PRO A 103 -4.90 15.65 3.46
N THR A 104 -6.13 15.21 3.23
CA THR A 104 -7.12 15.90 2.38
C THR A 104 -8.43 16.22 3.11
N SER A 105 -8.57 15.72 4.33
CA SER A 105 -9.72 15.98 5.20
C SER A 105 -9.30 15.97 6.67
N PRO A 106 -10.10 16.54 7.59
CA PRO A 106 -9.88 16.37 9.04
C PRO A 106 -9.86 14.89 9.46
N LEU A 107 -10.70 14.07 8.85
CA LEU A 107 -10.74 12.62 9.09
C LEU A 107 -9.41 11.95 8.73
N ASP A 108 -8.75 12.38 7.66
CA ASP A 108 -7.42 11.86 7.29
C ASP A 108 -6.39 12.17 8.38
N ILE A 109 -6.50 13.33 9.05
CA ILE A 109 -5.62 13.75 10.14
C ILE A 109 -5.86 12.87 11.38
N ASP A 110 -7.12 12.63 11.74
CA ASP A 110 -7.47 11.74 12.85
C ASP A 110 -6.90 10.33 12.63
N ILE A 111 -7.02 9.82 11.40
CA ILE A 111 -6.45 8.52 11.01
C ILE A 111 -4.92 8.54 11.10
N LEU A 112 -4.26 9.60 10.60
CA LEU A 112 -2.80 9.77 10.70
C LEU A 112 -2.35 9.67 12.16
N HIS A 113 -3.00 10.41 13.06
CA HIS A 113 -2.63 10.43 14.48
C HIS A 113 -2.79 9.05 15.14
N ILE A 114 -3.87 8.33 14.82
CA ILE A 114 -4.08 6.99 15.37
C ILE A 114 -3.02 6.01 14.84
N VAL A 115 -2.82 5.95 13.53
CA VAL A 115 -1.87 4.98 12.92
C VAL A 115 -0.44 5.29 13.36
N ASP A 116 -0.07 6.56 13.53
CA ASP A 116 1.27 6.93 13.99
C ASP A 116 1.57 6.49 15.42
N THR A 117 0.54 6.28 16.26
CA THR A 117 0.71 5.75 17.63
C THR A 117 1.09 4.27 17.65
N TRP A 118 0.93 3.57 16.54
CA TRP A 118 1.23 2.14 16.49
C TRP A 118 2.75 1.90 16.62
N PRO A 119 3.16 1.02 17.55
CA PRO A 119 4.53 1.00 18.04
C PRO A 119 5.51 0.30 17.08
N ASN A 120 5.03 -0.48 16.12
CA ASN A 120 5.87 -1.34 15.30
C ASN A 120 5.92 -0.90 13.83
N THR A 121 6.90 -1.45 13.13
CA THR A 121 6.93 -1.58 11.66
C THR A 121 7.04 -3.06 11.31
N LEU A 122 6.96 -3.43 10.03
CA LEU A 122 7.23 -4.83 9.63
C LEU A 122 8.56 -5.33 10.18
N ARG A 123 9.61 -4.52 10.10
CA ARG A 123 10.94 -4.86 10.63
C ARG A 123 10.92 -5.04 12.14
N GLY A 124 10.22 -4.16 12.86
CA GLY A 124 10.01 -4.27 14.31
C GLY A 124 9.35 -5.60 14.72
N LEU A 125 8.45 -6.12 13.89
CA LEU A 125 7.79 -7.42 14.07
C LEU A 125 8.65 -8.63 13.62
N GLY A 126 9.88 -8.40 13.18
CA GLY A 126 10.76 -9.42 12.60
C GLY A 126 10.28 -9.94 11.25
N LEU A 127 9.57 -9.10 10.49
CA LEU A 127 9.02 -9.38 9.16
C LEU A 127 9.72 -8.52 8.11
N GLU A 128 9.72 -9.02 6.88
CA GLU A 128 10.23 -8.31 5.71
C GLU A 128 9.23 -8.34 4.58
N ILE A 129 9.36 -7.37 3.67
CA ILE A 129 8.63 -7.31 2.42
C ILE A 129 9.60 -7.25 1.25
N SER A 130 9.32 -8.08 0.26
CA SER A 130 10.13 -8.26 -0.94
C SER A 130 9.25 -8.21 -2.19
N THR A 131 9.84 -7.85 -3.32
CA THR A 131 9.17 -7.88 -4.62
C THR A 131 9.29 -9.28 -5.22
N GLY A 132 8.23 -9.75 -5.90
CA GLY A 132 8.21 -11.01 -6.64
C GLY A 132 9.46 -11.21 -7.49
N PRO A 133 10.20 -12.32 -7.34
CA PRO A 133 11.46 -12.52 -8.05
C PRO A 133 11.30 -12.71 -9.56
N VAL A 134 10.14 -13.22 -10.00
CA VAL A 134 9.91 -13.55 -11.40
C VAL A 134 9.58 -12.28 -12.18
N VAL A 135 10.53 -11.81 -12.99
CA VAL A 135 10.34 -10.72 -13.95
C VAL A 135 10.06 -11.33 -15.33
N PRO A 136 8.82 -11.27 -15.87
CA PRO A 136 8.42 -12.11 -17.00
C PRO A 136 9.33 -12.03 -18.22
N PHE A 137 9.68 -10.80 -18.64
CA PHE A 137 10.53 -10.58 -19.82
C PHE A 137 11.99 -11.01 -19.63
N ARG A 138 12.43 -11.28 -18.39
CA ARG A 138 13.76 -11.83 -18.08
C ARG A 138 13.75 -13.35 -17.91
N ALA A 139 12.57 -13.93 -17.80
CA ALA A 139 12.36 -15.34 -17.48
C ALA A 139 11.53 -16.07 -18.54
N GLU A 140 11.36 -15.46 -19.72
CA GLU A 140 10.45 -15.92 -20.79
C GLU A 140 10.69 -17.39 -21.18
N ASP A 141 11.96 -17.78 -21.31
CA ASP A 141 12.40 -19.16 -21.61
C ASP A 141 11.93 -20.21 -20.59
N TYR A 142 11.56 -19.79 -19.38
CA TYR A 142 11.13 -20.67 -18.30
C TYR A 142 9.62 -20.60 -18.06
N LEU A 143 8.90 -19.66 -18.67
CA LEU A 143 7.47 -19.48 -18.44
C LEU A 143 6.67 -20.54 -19.21
N LEU A 144 5.74 -21.18 -18.51
CA LEU A 144 4.90 -22.24 -19.08
C LEU A 144 3.42 -21.85 -18.98
N PRO A 145 2.60 -22.14 -20.01
CA PRO A 145 1.17 -21.83 -19.98
C PRO A 145 0.45 -22.54 -18.83
N GLU A 146 0.93 -23.71 -18.43
CA GLU A 146 0.37 -24.56 -17.38
C GLU A 146 1.43 -25.47 -16.74
N LEU A 147 1.07 -26.11 -15.62
CA LEU A 147 1.95 -27.03 -14.94
C LEU A 147 2.25 -28.26 -15.79
N ILE A 148 3.53 -28.57 -15.89
CA ILE A 148 4.07 -29.79 -16.49
C ILE A 148 4.78 -30.59 -15.39
N LYS A 149 4.56 -31.91 -15.36
CA LYS A 149 5.25 -32.81 -14.43
C LYS A 149 6.66 -33.15 -14.90
N ASN A 150 6.81 -33.42 -16.20
CA ASN A 150 8.08 -33.77 -16.84
C ASN A 150 8.28 -32.92 -18.10
N PRO A 151 9.22 -31.95 -18.10
CA PRO A 151 10.06 -31.59 -16.96
C PRO A 151 9.29 -30.88 -15.83
N LYS A 152 9.84 -30.91 -14.61
CA LYS A 152 9.18 -30.36 -13.40
C LYS A 152 8.94 -28.85 -13.54
N SER A 153 7.80 -28.39 -13.06
CA SER A 153 7.41 -26.98 -13.03
C SER A 153 6.78 -26.61 -11.68
N ALA A 154 6.80 -25.32 -11.37
CA ALA A 154 6.18 -24.73 -10.19
C ALA A 154 5.05 -23.78 -10.61
N PRO A 155 4.02 -23.59 -9.77
CA PRO A 155 3.01 -22.56 -9.98
C PRO A 155 3.64 -21.17 -10.08
N LEU A 156 3.05 -20.31 -10.92
CA LEU A 156 3.38 -18.89 -11.01
C LEU A 156 2.17 -18.05 -10.61
N LEU A 157 2.36 -17.19 -9.60
CA LEU A 157 1.35 -16.28 -9.09
C LEU A 157 1.52 -14.87 -9.66
N TRP A 158 0.41 -14.33 -10.15
CA TRP A 158 0.25 -12.96 -10.62
C TRP A 158 -0.72 -12.21 -9.73
N MET A 159 -0.81 -10.89 -9.92
CA MET A 159 -1.80 -10.05 -9.22
C MET A 159 -3.25 -10.55 -9.36
N HIS A 160 -3.61 -11.17 -10.50
CA HIS A 160 -4.98 -11.65 -10.72
C HIS A 160 -5.33 -12.90 -9.92
N ASN A 161 -4.33 -13.67 -9.45
CA ASN A 161 -4.54 -14.80 -8.55
C ASN A 161 -4.95 -14.36 -7.14
N MET A 162 -4.82 -13.08 -6.80
CA MET A 162 -5.23 -12.56 -5.50
C MET A 162 -6.70 -12.13 -5.57
N GLN A 163 -7.58 -12.91 -4.95
CA GLN A 163 -9.04 -12.71 -4.87
C GLN A 163 -9.52 -12.86 -3.42
N ASP A 164 -10.38 -11.93 -2.96
CA ASP A 164 -10.96 -11.91 -1.61
C ASP A 164 -10.00 -12.38 -0.52
N MET A 165 -8.91 -11.62 -0.32
CA MET A 165 -7.83 -11.90 0.64
C MET A 165 -7.15 -13.28 0.54
N ARG A 166 -7.37 -14.04 -0.53
CA ARG A 166 -6.80 -15.37 -0.74
C ARG A 166 -6.14 -15.51 -2.10
N VAL A 167 -5.30 -16.53 -2.21
CA VAL A 167 -4.73 -16.94 -3.49
C VAL A 167 -5.63 -17.98 -4.13
N VAL A 168 -6.16 -17.66 -5.31
CA VAL A 168 -6.88 -18.57 -6.19
C VAL A 168 -5.93 -18.98 -7.31
N TRP A 169 -5.55 -20.26 -7.28
CA TRP A 169 -4.69 -20.85 -8.28
C TRP A 169 -5.12 -22.31 -8.52
N PRO A 170 -5.22 -22.77 -9.78
CA PRO A 170 -4.94 -22.02 -11.00
C PRO A 170 -6.05 -21.00 -11.32
N LEU A 171 -5.66 -19.91 -11.97
CA LEU A 171 -6.60 -18.94 -12.54
C LEU A 171 -5.98 -18.38 -13.82
N LYS A 172 -6.60 -18.65 -14.98
CA LYS A 172 -6.10 -18.22 -16.29
C LYS A 172 -6.67 -16.83 -16.62
N LYS A 173 -5.80 -15.87 -16.96
CA LYS A 173 -6.20 -14.53 -17.44
C LYS A 173 -5.23 -14.02 -18.52
N ASN A 174 -5.77 -13.44 -19.59
CA ASN A 174 -5.00 -12.75 -20.65
C ASN A 174 -3.81 -13.57 -21.21
N LYS A 175 -3.97 -14.89 -21.35
CA LYS A 175 -2.91 -15.82 -21.82
C LYS A 175 -1.60 -15.74 -21.00
N LYS A 176 -1.66 -15.25 -19.76
CA LYS A 176 -0.49 -15.22 -18.87
C LYS A 176 -0.09 -16.63 -18.49
N ALA A 177 1.22 -16.90 -18.50
CA ALA A 177 1.80 -18.16 -18.06
C ALA A 177 1.37 -18.47 -16.62
N SER A 178 0.97 -19.71 -16.33
CA SER A 178 0.53 -20.09 -14.98
C SER A 178 1.56 -20.94 -14.22
N ALA A 179 2.67 -21.27 -14.88
CA ALA A 179 3.75 -22.05 -14.31
C ALA A 179 5.12 -21.53 -14.76
N ILE A 180 6.15 -21.96 -14.04
CA ILE A 180 7.56 -21.71 -14.33
C ILE A 180 8.32 -23.04 -14.25
N HIS A 181 9.07 -23.35 -15.30
CA HIS A 181 9.92 -24.54 -15.39
C HIS A 181 10.98 -24.50 -14.28
N ILE A 182 11.21 -25.62 -13.58
CA ILE A 182 12.21 -25.72 -12.52
C ILE A 182 13.52 -26.23 -13.11
N CYS A 183 14.53 -25.36 -13.16
CA CYS A 183 15.90 -25.69 -13.58
C CYS A 183 16.91 -24.85 -12.77
N SER A 184 18.21 -25.11 -12.95
CA SER A 184 19.27 -24.38 -12.25
C SER A 184 19.22 -22.86 -12.46
N LYS A 185 18.76 -22.40 -13.64
CA LYS A 185 18.66 -20.97 -13.97
C LYS A 185 17.41 -20.29 -13.38
N SER A 186 16.31 -21.01 -13.21
CA SER A 186 15.07 -20.47 -12.66
C SER A 186 14.92 -20.70 -11.15
N ALA A 187 15.67 -21.64 -10.56
CA ALA A 187 15.63 -21.93 -9.13
C ALA A 187 15.78 -20.70 -8.20
N PRO A 188 16.67 -19.72 -8.49
CA PRO A 188 16.77 -18.50 -7.68
C PRO A 188 15.52 -17.60 -7.72
N LEU A 189 14.62 -17.81 -8.68
CA LEU A 189 13.36 -17.07 -8.83
C LEU A 189 12.20 -17.72 -8.05
N LEU A 190 12.41 -18.93 -7.55
CA LEU A 190 11.39 -19.72 -6.85
C LEU A 190 11.54 -19.56 -5.35
N LEU A 191 10.40 -19.50 -4.68
CA LEU A 191 10.32 -19.43 -3.23
C LEU A 191 9.75 -20.75 -2.70
N PRO A 192 10.19 -21.24 -1.53
CA PRO A 192 9.51 -22.35 -0.88
C PRO A 192 8.09 -21.94 -0.54
N VAL A 193 7.13 -22.85 -0.69
CA VAL A 193 5.75 -22.59 -0.28
C VAL A 193 5.68 -22.53 1.24
N LYS A 194 5.15 -21.41 1.73
CA LYS A 194 4.96 -21.05 3.14
C LYS A 194 3.76 -20.11 3.21
N ASN A 195 3.37 -19.73 4.41
CA ASN A 195 2.46 -18.61 4.59
C ASN A 195 3.14 -17.30 4.17
N TYR A 196 2.55 -16.61 3.19
CA TYR A 196 2.96 -15.27 2.75
C TYR A 196 1.75 -14.34 2.72
N VAL A 197 1.97 -13.04 2.99
CA VAL A 197 0.99 -12.01 2.65
C VAL A 197 1.43 -11.33 1.37
N LEU A 198 0.70 -11.60 0.29
CA LEU A 198 0.90 -10.99 -1.01
C LEU A 198 0.25 -9.61 -1.06
N VAL A 199 0.87 -8.63 -1.71
CA VAL A 199 0.33 -7.26 -1.87
C VAL A 199 0.47 -6.83 -3.33
N LYS A 200 -0.62 -6.36 -3.95
CA LYS A 200 -0.57 -5.85 -5.35
C LYS A 200 0.32 -4.60 -5.41
N ARG A 201 1.23 -4.55 -6.39
CA ARG A 201 2.07 -3.35 -6.62
C ARG A 201 1.40 -2.32 -7.51
N PHE A 202 0.53 -2.74 -8.41
CA PHE A 202 -0.11 -1.85 -9.36
C PHE A 202 -1.57 -1.65 -8.97
N SER A 203 -1.84 -0.44 -8.51
CA SER A 203 -3.17 0.06 -8.20
C SER A 203 -3.25 1.52 -8.65
N SER A 204 -4.31 1.93 -9.35
CA SER A 204 -4.46 3.34 -9.73
C SER A 204 -4.97 4.18 -8.54
N LYS A 205 -4.88 5.52 -8.60
CA LYS A 205 -5.41 6.39 -7.51
C LYS A 205 -6.93 6.33 -7.46
N GLU A 206 -7.54 6.14 -8.63
CA GLU A 206 -8.96 6.16 -8.90
C GLU A 206 -9.64 4.83 -8.50
N GLN A 207 -8.86 3.78 -8.26
CA GLN A 207 -9.40 2.54 -7.70
C GLN A 207 -9.96 2.78 -6.30
N LYS A 208 -11.06 2.07 -5.98
CA LYS A 208 -11.71 2.12 -4.66
C LYS A 208 -10.72 1.88 -3.51
N ARG A 209 -9.75 0.98 -3.71
CA ARG A 209 -8.65 0.70 -2.78
C ARG A 209 -7.31 0.70 -3.51
N ARG A 210 -6.28 1.28 -2.88
CA ARG A 210 -4.86 1.23 -3.30
C ARG A 210 -4.20 -0.03 -2.79
N LEU A 211 -4.45 -0.35 -1.53
CA LEU A 211 -3.91 -1.54 -0.91
C LEU A 211 -4.84 -2.71 -1.16
N TYR A 212 -4.24 -3.82 -1.56
CA TYR A 212 -4.92 -5.08 -1.77
C TYR A 212 -3.97 -6.19 -1.39
N ALA A 213 -4.29 -6.91 -0.33
CA ALA A 213 -3.48 -8.00 0.19
C ALA A 213 -4.22 -9.34 0.14
N ALA A 214 -3.48 -10.43 -0.01
CA ALA A 214 -4.00 -11.79 0.03
C ALA A 214 -3.05 -12.74 0.73
N VAL A 215 -3.57 -13.78 1.36
CA VAL A 215 -2.78 -14.82 2.01
C VAL A 215 -2.54 -15.96 1.03
N LEU A 216 -1.27 -16.25 0.77
CA LEU A 216 -0.85 -17.56 0.25
C LEU A 216 -0.76 -18.50 1.45
N PHE A 217 -1.67 -19.47 1.54
CA PHE A 217 -1.79 -20.35 2.69
C PHE A 217 -1.11 -21.69 2.40
N GLU A 218 -0.07 -22.05 3.17
CA GLU A 218 0.76 -23.23 2.92
C GLU A 218 -0.07 -24.52 2.87
N SER A 219 -1.03 -24.70 3.78
CA SER A 219 -1.85 -25.91 3.86
C SER A 219 -2.84 -26.07 2.70
N GLU A 220 -3.13 -25.01 1.95
CA GLU A 220 -4.04 -25.02 0.81
C GLU A 220 -3.30 -24.98 -0.54
N PHE A 221 -1.97 -24.99 -0.53
CA PHE A 221 -1.14 -24.84 -1.73
C PHE A 221 -0.18 -26.04 -1.87
N PRO A 222 -0.58 -27.13 -2.54
CA PRO A 222 0.11 -28.42 -2.51
C PRO A 222 1.33 -28.47 -3.46
N TYR A 223 2.26 -27.54 -3.28
CA TYR A 223 3.48 -27.43 -4.08
C TYR A 223 4.68 -27.16 -3.18
N GLU A 224 5.87 -27.61 -3.57
CA GLU A 224 7.08 -27.36 -2.79
C GLU A 224 7.59 -25.93 -2.97
N THR A 225 7.47 -25.41 -4.19
CA THR A 225 7.98 -24.10 -4.59
C THR A 225 6.95 -23.33 -5.41
N VAL A 226 7.03 -22.01 -5.38
CA VAL A 226 6.15 -21.09 -6.11
C VAL A 226 6.95 -19.94 -6.70
N GLY A 227 6.61 -19.54 -7.93
CA GLY A 227 7.05 -18.29 -8.52
C GLY A 227 6.07 -17.17 -8.15
N ILE A 228 6.59 -16.02 -7.71
CA ILE A 228 5.79 -14.81 -7.51
C ILE A 228 6.25 -13.77 -8.52
N GLU A 229 5.32 -13.28 -9.34
CA GLU A 229 5.61 -12.30 -10.37
C GLU A 229 5.86 -10.90 -9.79
N ASN A 230 6.71 -10.13 -10.46
CA ASN A 230 7.27 -8.89 -9.94
C ASN A 230 6.24 -7.77 -9.71
N HIS A 231 5.00 -7.85 -10.20
CA HIS A 231 3.94 -6.91 -9.84
C HIS A 231 3.23 -7.25 -8.53
N VAL A 232 3.70 -8.28 -7.81
CA VAL A 232 3.24 -8.66 -6.48
C VAL A 232 4.41 -8.51 -5.50
N ASN A 233 4.20 -7.81 -4.39
CA ASN A 233 5.10 -7.90 -3.23
C ASN A 233 4.66 -9.05 -2.33
N TYR A 234 5.56 -9.60 -1.53
CA TYR A 234 5.25 -10.61 -0.53
C TYR A 234 5.90 -10.25 0.81
N ILE A 235 5.13 -10.33 1.88
CA ILE A 235 5.57 -10.19 3.27
C ILE A 235 5.87 -11.59 3.80
N HIS A 236 7.02 -11.74 4.45
CA HIS A 236 7.49 -13.00 5.00
C HIS A 236 8.30 -12.80 6.28
N ARG A 237 8.56 -13.91 6.99
CA ARG A 237 9.51 -13.97 8.09
C ARG A 237 10.84 -14.55 7.55
N PRO A 238 11.95 -13.79 7.50
CA PRO A 238 13.20 -14.27 6.88
C PRO A 238 13.72 -15.58 7.45
N LYS A 239 13.75 -15.71 8.79
CA LYS A 239 14.20 -16.92 9.51
C LYS A 239 13.03 -17.67 10.14
N GLY A 240 11.99 -17.96 9.36
CA GLY A 240 10.86 -18.72 9.87
C GLY A 240 9.69 -18.81 8.90
N LYS A 241 8.48 -18.80 9.46
CA LYS A 241 7.20 -18.78 8.77
C LYS A 241 6.28 -17.79 9.48
N LEU A 242 5.34 -17.22 8.74
CA LEU A 242 4.19 -16.54 9.34
C LEU A 242 3.24 -17.61 9.89
N SER A 243 2.73 -17.43 11.09
CA SER A 243 1.56 -18.21 11.54
C SER A 243 0.33 -17.84 10.69
N VAL A 244 -0.69 -18.69 10.73
CA VAL A 244 -1.98 -18.45 10.05
C VAL A 244 -2.55 -17.09 10.47
N TYR A 245 -2.62 -16.83 11.77
CA TYR A 245 -3.22 -15.62 12.30
C TYR A 245 -2.36 -14.37 12.06
N GLU A 246 -1.02 -14.47 12.04
CA GLU A 246 -0.18 -13.35 11.60
C GLU A 246 -0.46 -13.00 10.13
N ALA A 247 -0.54 -14.02 9.25
CA ALA A 247 -0.77 -13.78 7.82
C ALA A 247 -2.15 -13.15 7.57
N PHE A 248 -3.21 -13.70 8.16
CA PHE A 248 -4.56 -13.14 8.02
C PHE A 248 -4.70 -11.77 8.70
N GLY A 249 -4.05 -11.53 9.84
CA GLY A 249 -4.10 -10.24 10.54
C GLY A 249 -3.42 -9.12 9.76
N ILE A 250 -2.23 -9.37 9.22
CA ILE A 250 -1.51 -8.41 8.37
C ILE A 250 -2.32 -8.16 7.08
N SER A 251 -2.84 -9.22 6.45
CA SER A 251 -3.68 -9.10 5.26
C SER A 251 -4.94 -8.27 5.54
N ALA A 252 -5.59 -8.49 6.70
CA ALA A 252 -6.78 -7.75 7.11
C ALA A 252 -6.49 -6.26 7.27
N LEU A 253 -5.45 -5.91 8.05
CA LEU A 253 -5.01 -4.52 8.22
C LEU A 253 -4.79 -3.82 6.88
N LEU A 254 -4.05 -4.45 5.97
CA LEU A 254 -3.75 -3.89 4.65
C LEU A 254 -4.96 -3.80 3.71
N ASN A 255 -6.09 -4.44 4.01
CA ASN A 255 -7.32 -4.37 3.22
C ASN A 255 -8.40 -3.46 3.82
N THR A 256 -8.16 -2.89 5.02
CA THR A 256 -9.05 -1.90 5.65
C THR A 256 -9.10 -0.59 4.87
N THR A 257 -10.26 0.07 4.86
CA THR A 257 -10.37 1.44 4.32
C THR A 257 -9.58 2.42 5.18
N PHE A 258 -9.45 2.14 6.48
CA PHE A 258 -8.68 2.90 7.44
C PHE A 258 -7.19 3.01 7.03
N ILE A 259 -6.53 1.86 6.77
CA ILE A 259 -5.12 1.86 6.34
C ILE A 259 -4.97 2.30 4.88
N ASP A 260 -5.95 2.05 4.02
CA ASP A 260 -5.94 2.58 2.66
C ASP A 260 -5.91 4.12 2.64
N ASN A 261 -6.71 4.77 3.50
CA ASN A 261 -6.70 6.24 3.64
C ASN A 261 -5.37 6.75 4.18
N PHE A 262 -4.83 6.13 5.23
CA PHE A 262 -3.48 6.46 5.72
C PHE A 262 -2.45 6.37 4.59
N PHE A 263 -2.45 5.26 3.85
CA PHE A 263 -1.50 5.01 2.76
C PHE A 263 -1.63 6.03 1.63
N ARG A 264 -2.84 6.49 1.29
CA ARG A 264 -3.08 7.54 0.28
C ARG A 264 -2.53 8.91 0.67
N SER A 265 -2.46 9.23 1.96
CA SER A 265 -1.85 10.47 2.42
C SER A 265 -0.33 10.45 2.18
N LEU A 266 0.31 9.28 2.34
CA LEU A 266 1.75 9.07 2.21
C LEU A 266 2.19 8.88 0.74
N ASN A 267 1.48 8.02 0.01
CA ASN A 267 1.95 7.51 -1.28
C ASN A 267 1.61 8.47 -2.42
N GLY A 268 2.64 9.12 -2.96
CA GLY A 268 2.56 9.98 -4.15
C GLY A 268 2.82 9.28 -5.48
N ASN A 269 2.94 7.96 -5.48
CA ASN A 269 3.36 7.17 -6.65
C ASN A 269 2.17 6.49 -7.32
N THR A 270 2.37 5.94 -8.52
CA THR A 270 1.39 5.06 -9.17
C THR A 270 1.46 3.62 -8.64
N GLN A 271 2.57 3.25 -8.00
CA GLN A 271 2.81 1.90 -7.47
C GLN A 271 2.79 1.88 -5.94
N VAL A 272 2.45 0.71 -5.40
CA VAL A 272 2.64 0.32 -4.00
C VAL A 272 4.03 -0.31 -3.90
N ASN A 273 5.03 0.48 -3.49
CA ASN A 273 6.40 -0.02 -3.38
C ASN A 273 6.59 -0.78 -2.06
N ALA A 274 7.51 -1.75 -2.07
CA ALA A 274 7.90 -2.46 -0.87
C ALA A 274 8.39 -1.50 0.24
N THR A 275 9.08 -0.42 -0.12
CA THR A 275 9.55 0.60 0.83
C THR A 275 8.41 1.36 1.50
N ASP A 276 7.33 1.68 0.76
CA ASP A 276 6.18 2.39 1.33
C ASP A 276 5.50 1.50 2.40
N ILE A 277 5.30 0.21 2.10
CA ILE A 277 4.72 -0.76 3.05
C ILE A 277 5.66 -1.02 4.23
N ARG A 278 6.98 -1.07 3.98
CA ARG A 278 7.98 -1.27 5.04
C ARG A 278 7.95 -0.16 6.09
N SER A 279 7.63 1.07 5.69
CA SER A 279 7.50 2.23 6.56
C SER A 279 6.14 2.37 7.24
N LEU A 280 5.16 1.52 6.92
CA LEU A 280 3.86 1.58 7.57
C LEU A 280 3.98 1.22 9.05
N PRO A 281 3.35 2.00 9.95
CA PRO A 281 3.16 1.58 11.32
C PRO A 281 2.26 0.35 11.38
N PHE A 282 2.50 -0.52 12.36
CA PHE A 282 1.70 -1.70 12.66
C PHE A 282 1.45 -1.80 14.17
N PRO A 283 0.27 -2.28 14.59
CA PRO A 283 -0.01 -2.54 16.00
C PRO A 283 0.85 -3.70 16.51
N ASP A 284 0.70 -4.02 17.80
CA ASP A 284 1.43 -5.14 18.39
C ASP A 284 1.05 -6.49 17.76
N ILE A 285 2.02 -7.41 17.74
CA ILE A 285 1.86 -8.71 17.10
C ILE A 285 0.69 -9.51 17.68
N GLU A 286 0.37 -9.33 18.96
CA GLU A 286 -0.75 -9.99 19.61
C GLU A 286 -2.10 -9.48 19.08
N ASP A 287 -2.23 -8.18 18.83
CA ASP A 287 -3.46 -7.64 18.25
C ASP A 287 -3.60 -8.02 16.78
N ILE A 288 -2.49 -8.07 16.03
CA ILE A 288 -2.47 -8.63 14.67
C ILE A 288 -2.97 -10.08 14.69
N ARG A 289 -2.51 -10.91 15.63
CA ARG A 289 -2.96 -12.30 15.78
C ARG A 289 -4.44 -12.39 16.15
N LYS A 290 -4.94 -11.55 17.05
CA LYS A 290 -6.38 -11.50 17.39
C LYS A 290 -7.23 -11.17 16.16
N ILE A 291 -6.87 -10.11 15.42
CA ILE A 291 -7.55 -9.72 14.17
C ILE A 291 -7.54 -10.91 13.20
N GLY A 292 -6.37 -11.52 12.97
CA GLY A 292 -6.23 -12.62 12.04
C GLY A 292 -7.01 -13.87 12.42
N LYS A 293 -7.11 -14.17 13.72
CA LYS A 293 -7.95 -15.25 14.23
C LYS A 293 -9.43 -15.02 13.91
N ILE A 294 -9.95 -13.84 14.25
CA ILE A 294 -11.36 -13.47 14.00
C ILE A 294 -11.66 -13.58 12.50
N VAL A 295 -10.83 -12.97 11.65
CA VAL A 295 -11.02 -12.96 10.19
C VAL A 295 -10.95 -14.37 9.59
N HIS A 296 -10.01 -15.19 10.06
CA HIS A 296 -9.84 -16.56 9.56
C HIS A 296 -11.02 -17.45 9.93
N GLU A 297 -11.51 -17.36 11.17
CA GLU A 297 -12.62 -18.17 11.68
C GLU A 297 -13.97 -17.73 11.09
N SER A 298 -14.20 -16.41 10.97
CA SER A 298 -15.43 -15.86 10.40
C SER A 298 -15.48 -15.95 8.86
N LYS A 299 -14.34 -16.19 8.22
CA LYS A 299 -14.15 -16.12 6.76
C LYS A 299 -14.55 -14.76 6.15
N SER A 300 -14.41 -13.68 6.91
CA SER A 300 -14.73 -12.31 6.49
C SER A 300 -13.67 -11.74 5.54
N TYR A 301 -13.65 -12.23 4.29
CA TYR A 301 -12.58 -11.92 3.33
C TYR A 301 -12.94 -10.90 2.24
N GLY A 302 -14.23 -10.71 1.95
CA GLY A 302 -14.69 -9.88 0.83
C GLY A 302 -15.16 -8.48 1.19
N ASN A 303 -15.56 -8.25 2.44
CA ASN A 303 -16.19 -7.01 2.87
C ASN A 303 -15.20 -6.10 3.61
N GLY A 304 -14.90 -4.94 3.01
CA GLY A 304 -14.01 -3.94 3.63
C GLY A 304 -14.55 -3.37 4.93
N PHE A 305 -15.87 -3.18 5.01
CA PHE A 305 -16.53 -2.67 6.20
C PHE A 305 -16.43 -3.65 7.39
N ASP A 306 -16.57 -4.96 7.13
CA ASP A 306 -16.41 -5.97 8.18
C ASP A 306 -14.97 -6.00 8.70
N LEU A 307 -13.97 -5.88 7.82
CA LEU A 307 -12.57 -5.78 8.21
C LEU A 307 -12.32 -4.52 9.05
N ASP A 308 -12.88 -3.38 8.65
CA ASP A 308 -12.76 -2.13 9.40
C ASP A 308 -13.35 -2.28 10.82
N ASN A 309 -14.51 -2.92 10.96
CA ASN A 309 -15.14 -3.16 12.26
C ASN A 309 -14.33 -4.13 13.13
N ILE A 310 -13.79 -5.21 12.55
CA ILE A 310 -12.95 -6.17 13.29
C ILE A 310 -11.68 -5.48 13.79
N VAL A 311 -11.00 -4.72 12.93
CA VAL A 311 -9.78 -4.00 13.28
C VAL A 311 -10.07 -2.92 14.31
N ALA A 312 -11.12 -2.12 14.12
CA ALA A 312 -11.48 -1.06 15.05
C ALA A 312 -11.87 -1.61 16.43
N GLY A 313 -12.68 -2.67 16.47
CA GLY A 313 -13.06 -3.33 17.71
C GLY A 313 -11.87 -3.94 18.45
N THR A 314 -10.90 -4.50 17.72
CA THR A 314 -9.71 -5.10 18.34
C THR A 314 -8.73 -4.04 18.86
N LEU A 315 -8.56 -2.94 18.12
CA LEU A 315 -7.58 -1.88 18.44
C LEU A 315 -8.18 -0.72 19.26
N GLY A 316 -9.47 -0.79 19.62
CA GLY A 316 -10.15 0.29 20.35
C GLY A 316 -10.30 1.59 19.55
N ILE A 317 -10.38 1.51 18.22
CA ILE A 317 -10.58 2.69 17.36
C ILE A 317 -12.05 3.11 17.44
N ASN A 318 -12.30 4.42 17.53
CA ASN A 318 -13.66 4.96 17.61
C ASN A 318 -14.50 4.56 16.37
N ASN A 319 -15.63 3.88 16.60
CA ASN A 319 -16.56 3.44 15.57
C ASN A 319 -17.13 4.59 14.71
N GLU A 320 -17.18 5.83 15.22
CA GLU A 320 -17.60 6.97 14.42
C GLU A 320 -16.64 7.27 13.26
N ILE A 321 -15.33 7.05 13.45
CA ILE A 321 -14.31 7.19 12.40
C ILE A 321 -14.60 6.18 11.29
N ILE A 322 -14.86 4.92 11.65
CA ILE A 322 -15.18 3.86 10.69
C ILE A 322 -16.48 4.14 9.94
N LYS A 323 -17.53 4.60 10.65
CA LYS A 323 -18.78 5.02 10.01
C LYS A 323 -18.56 6.16 9.04
N ASN A 324 -17.78 7.18 9.42
CA ASN A 324 -17.50 8.33 8.57
C ASN A 324 -16.69 7.96 7.32
N LEU A 325 -15.72 7.05 7.44
CA LEU A 325 -14.95 6.51 6.32
C LEU A 325 -15.84 5.79 5.31
N ASN A 326 -16.84 5.05 5.80
CA ASN A 326 -17.70 4.20 4.99
C ASN A 326 -19.06 4.82 4.60
N LYS A 327 -19.31 6.11 4.90
CA LYS A 327 -20.55 6.84 4.53
C LYS A 327 -20.84 6.85 3.01
N GLY A 328 -19.85 6.54 2.17
CA GLY A 328 -20.02 6.36 0.72
C GLY A 328 -20.29 4.92 0.28
N GLU A 329 -20.00 3.91 1.11
CA GLU A 329 -20.15 2.49 0.77
C GLU A 329 -21.58 1.99 0.98
N THR A 330 -22.27 2.47 2.02
CA THR A 330 -23.66 2.07 2.36
C THR A 330 -24.71 2.50 1.34
N LYS A 331 -24.39 3.38 0.38
CA LYS A 331 -25.31 3.78 -0.69
C LYS A 331 -25.34 2.84 -1.90
N TYR A 332 -24.41 1.90 -2.01
CA TYR A 332 -24.31 1.01 -3.17
C TYR A 332 -24.69 -0.45 -2.90
N GLU A 333 -25.03 -0.80 -1.65
CA GLU A 333 -25.49 -2.14 -1.27
C GLU A 333 -27.02 -2.28 -1.21
N GLN A 334 -27.76 -1.26 -1.65
CA GLN A 334 -29.25 -1.27 -1.68
C GLN A 334 -29.86 -1.20 -3.08
N ASN A 335 -29.10 -1.47 -4.15
CA ASN A 335 -29.66 -1.61 -5.51
C ASN A 335 -29.29 -2.93 -6.16
#